data_AF-A0A9D7MTC1-F1
#
_entry.id   AF-A0A9D7MTC1-F1
#
_cell.length_a   1.000
_cell.length_b   1.000
_cell.length_c   1.000
_cell.angle_alpha   90.00
_cell.angle_beta   90.00
_cell.angle_gamma   90.00
#
_symmetry.space_group_name_H-M   'P 1'
#
loop_
_entity.id
_entity.type
_entity.pdbx_description
1 polymer ?
#
loop_
_entity_poly.entity_id
_entity_poly.type
_entity_poly.pdbx_seq_one_letter_code
_entity_poly.pdbx_strand_id
1 'polypeptide(L)'
;MEWIPTADRMPPNGTPVLADTGHKHPIRACWVAKFSEEVGASDFDGDEDYDEKTDTSYWPEGWYEWNRYEETHWRVDVPITHWMALPLPFNVKMTGAQQPAAKPPSAVVGPCRLAC
;
A
#
# COMPACT_ATOMS: atom_id res chain seq x y z
N MET A 1 -2.15 8.71 6.08
CA MET A 1 -2.95 7.55 5.66
C MET A 1 -4.07 8.09 4.81
N GLU A 2 -4.09 7.73 3.53
CA GLU A 2 -4.98 8.28 2.50
C GLU A 2 -5.58 7.11 1.73
N TRP A 3 -6.88 7.19 1.43
CA TRP A 3 -7.58 6.24 0.55
C TRP A 3 -7.32 6.61 -0.90
N ILE A 4 -6.81 5.67 -1.68
CA ILE A 4 -6.40 5.85 -3.07
C ILE A 4 -7.39 5.08 -3.95
N PRO A 5 -8.06 5.72 -4.91
CA PRO A 5 -8.92 5.03 -5.88
C PRO A 5 -8.10 4.04 -6.73
N THR A 6 -8.64 2.84 -6.95
CA THR A 6 -8.02 1.84 -7.84
C THR A 6 -7.94 2.32 -9.29
N ALA A 7 -8.88 3.20 -9.69
CA ALA A 7 -8.87 3.87 -10.99
C ALA A 7 -7.69 4.84 -11.18
N ASP A 8 -7.18 5.43 -10.09
CA ASP A 8 -6.03 6.34 -10.16
C ASP A 8 -4.72 5.55 -10.17
N ARG A 9 -4.60 4.58 -9.25
CA ARG A 9 -3.41 3.74 -9.13
C ARG A 9 -3.68 2.47 -8.33
N MET A 10 -3.20 1.34 -8.83
CA MET A 10 -3.18 0.08 -8.09
C MET A 10 -2.07 0.04 -7.03
N PRO A 11 -2.24 -0.70 -5.91
CA PRO A 11 -1.13 -0.92 -4.99
C PRO A 11 0.00 -1.69 -5.70
N PRO A 12 1.23 -1.64 -5.17
CA PRO A 12 2.29 -2.51 -5.66
C PRO A 12 1.88 -3.98 -5.58
N ASN A 13 2.24 -4.76 -6.61
CA ASN A 13 1.89 -6.17 -6.71
C ASN A 13 2.29 -6.94 -5.44
N GLY A 14 1.41 -7.81 -4.97
CA GLY A 14 1.62 -8.67 -3.78
C GLY A 14 1.77 -7.91 -2.45
N THR A 15 1.65 -6.58 -2.44
CA THR A 15 1.85 -5.79 -1.21
C THR A 15 0.57 -5.72 -0.38
N PRO A 16 0.60 -6.10 0.91
CA PRO A 16 -0.58 -6.05 1.76
C PRO A 16 -1.03 -4.61 2.05
N VAL A 17 -2.32 -4.34 1.83
CA VAL A 17 -2.98 -3.06 2.02
C VAL A 17 -4.33 -3.25 2.74
N LEU A 18 -4.94 -2.17 3.20
CA LEU A 18 -6.37 -2.15 3.49
C LEU A 18 -7.13 -1.92 2.18
N ALA A 19 -8.16 -2.72 1.94
CA ALA A 19 -9.04 -2.60 0.78
C ALA A 19 -10.47 -2.34 1.23
N ASP A 20 -11.13 -1.38 0.58
CA ASP A 20 -12.54 -1.08 0.78
C ASP A 20 -13.41 -1.99 -0.09
N THR A 21 -14.16 -2.86 0.57
CA THR A 21 -15.10 -3.82 -0.03
C THR A 21 -16.53 -3.28 -0.08
N GLY A 22 -16.78 -2.06 0.43
CA GLY A 22 -18.12 -1.52 0.63
C GLY A 22 -18.88 -2.15 1.82
N HIS A 23 -18.23 -3.01 2.60
CA HIS A 23 -18.78 -3.57 3.83
C HIS A 23 -18.44 -2.71 5.05
N LYS A 24 -18.94 -3.11 6.23
CA LYS A 24 -18.78 -2.36 7.49
C LYS A 24 -17.32 -2.07 7.83
N HIS A 25 -16.40 -2.96 7.48
CA HIS A 25 -14.98 -2.85 7.77
C HIS A 25 -14.17 -3.18 6.51
N PRO A 26 -13.07 -2.46 6.25
CA PRO A 26 -12.13 -2.84 5.21
C PRO A 26 -11.44 -4.15 5.60
N ILE A 27 -10.96 -4.87 4.59
CA ILE A 27 -10.17 -6.10 4.78
C ILE A 27 -8.69 -5.81 4.52
N ARG A 28 -7.82 -6.73 4.95
CA ARG A 28 -6.44 -6.73 4.49
C ARG A 28 -6.37 -7.56 3.22
N ALA A 29 -5.88 -6.97 2.14
CA ALA A 29 -5.81 -7.61 0.82
C ALA A 29 -4.51 -7.26 0.10
N CYS A 30 -4.22 -7.97 -0.97
CA CYS A 30 -3.22 -7.57 -1.96
C CYS A 30 -3.78 -7.69 -3.38
N TRP A 31 -3.15 -6.99 -4.32
CA TRP A 31 -3.42 -7.12 -5.74
C TRP A 31 -2.38 -8.06 -6.36
N VAL A 32 -2.85 -9.00 -7.16
CA VAL A 32 -2.02 -9.84 -8.03
C VAL A 32 -2.27 -9.39 -9.46
N ALA A 33 -1.23 -8.88 -10.11
CA ALA A 33 -1.27 -8.48 -11.51
C ALA A 33 -1.22 -9.70 -12.42
N LYS A 34 -1.72 -9.54 -13.65
CA LYS A 34 -1.65 -10.62 -14.63
C LYS A 34 -0.21 -11.09 -14.88
N PHE A 35 0.00 -12.40 -14.84
CA PHE A 35 1.29 -13.05 -15.09
C PHE A 35 2.44 -12.56 -14.18
N SER A 36 2.13 -12.19 -12.93
CA SER A 36 3.14 -11.76 -11.96
C SER A 36 3.47 -12.78 -10.88
N GLU A 37 2.55 -13.69 -10.58
CA GLU A 37 2.71 -14.69 -9.51
C GLU A 37 2.51 -16.09 -10.10
N GLU A 38 3.60 -16.87 -10.18
CA GLU A 38 3.58 -18.25 -10.67
C GLU A 38 2.90 -19.16 -9.65
N VAL A 39 2.16 -20.15 -10.15
CA VAL A 39 1.56 -21.19 -9.30
C VAL A 39 2.67 -21.97 -8.59
N GLY A 40 2.48 -22.23 -7.29
CA GLY A 40 3.46 -22.91 -6.44
C GLY A 40 4.51 -21.99 -5.80
N ALA A 41 4.62 -20.73 -6.21
CA ALA A 41 5.42 -19.72 -5.51
C ALA A 41 4.66 -19.07 -4.34
N SER A 42 3.33 -19.19 -4.33
CA SER A 42 2.41 -18.66 -3.32
C SER A 42 1.10 -19.46 -3.36
N ASP A 43 0.27 -19.26 -2.34
CA ASP A 43 -0.96 -20.03 -2.09
C ASP A 43 -2.20 -19.14 -2.27
N PHE A 44 -2.45 -18.66 -3.49
CA PHE A 44 -3.69 -17.94 -3.82
C PHE A 44 -4.82 -18.90 -4.17
N ASP A 45 -6.07 -18.42 -4.14
CA ASP A 45 -7.25 -19.19 -4.55
C ASP A 45 -7.57 -19.03 -6.04
N GLY A 46 -8.29 -19.99 -6.63
CA GLY A 46 -8.80 -19.93 -8.01
C GLY A 46 -8.11 -20.85 -9.01
N ASP A 47 -8.69 -20.93 -10.21
CA ASP A 47 -8.19 -21.72 -11.33
C ASP A 47 -7.03 -21.00 -12.02
N GLU A 48 -5.90 -21.67 -12.22
CA GLU A 48 -4.70 -21.07 -12.80
C GLU A 48 -4.87 -20.54 -14.23
N ASP A 49 -4.22 -19.42 -14.52
CA ASP A 49 -4.11 -18.81 -15.85
C ASP A 49 -2.81 -19.30 -16.53
N TYR A 50 -2.92 -20.14 -17.55
CA TYR A 50 -1.78 -20.65 -18.31
C TYR A 50 -1.33 -19.69 -19.41
N ASP A 51 -0.04 -19.34 -19.44
CA ASP A 51 0.60 -18.59 -20.54
C ASP A 51 1.38 -19.55 -21.45
N GLU A 52 0.79 -19.89 -22.60
CA GLU A 52 1.39 -20.74 -23.63
C GLU A 52 2.75 -20.20 -24.14
N LYS A 53 3.00 -18.88 -24.04
CA LYS A 53 4.23 -18.28 -24.54
C LYS A 53 5.44 -18.59 -23.66
N THR A 54 5.23 -18.63 -22.35
CA THR A 54 6.29 -18.90 -21.36
C THR A 54 6.23 -20.32 -20.81
N ASP A 55 5.20 -21.08 -21.19
CA ASP A 55 4.93 -22.43 -20.68
C ASP A 55 4.85 -22.42 -19.14
N THR A 56 4.09 -21.46 -18.60
CA THR A 56 4.00 -21.20 -17.15
C THR A 56 2.56 -20.92 -16.74
N SER A 57 2.14 -21.50 -15.62
CA SER A 57 0.85 -21.24 -14.98
C SER A 57 0.99 -20.15 -13.92
N TYR A 58 0.08 -19.18 -13.93
CA TYR A 58 0.05 -18.07 -12.99
C TYR A 58 -1.26 -18.06 -12.21
N TRP A 59 -1.22 -17.48 -11.01
CA TRP A 59 -2.44 -17.17 -10.29
C TRP A 59 -3.25 -16.09 -11.03
N PRO A 60 -4.60 -16.18 -11.04
CA PRO A 60 -5.42 -15.23 -11.75
C PRO A 60 -5.21 -13.80 -11.29
N GLU A 61 -5.29 -12.87 -12.23
CA GLU A 61 -5.29 -11.44 -11.89
C GLU A 61 -6.49 -11.12 -10.99
N GLY A 62 -6.25 -10.35 -9.92
CA GLY A 62 -7.31 -10.01 -9.00
C GLY A 62 -6.87 -9.53 -7.62
N TRP A 63 -7.90 -9.26 -6.82
CA TRP A 63 -7.74 -8.98 -5.40
C TRP A 63 -7.88 -10.28 -4.61
N TYR A 64 -6.99 -10.43 -3.64
CA TYR A 64 -6.97 -11.58 -2.73
C TYR A 64 -6.91 -11.09 -1.30
N GLU A 65 -7.64 -11.74 -0.40
CA GLU A 65 -7.48 -11.55 1.03
C GLU A 65 -6.06 -11.94 1.41
N TRP A 66 -5.39 -11.05 2.16
CA TRP A 66 -4.06 -11.33 2.65
C TRP A 66 -4.16 -11.89 4.06
N ASN A 67 -4.13 -13.21 4.18
CA ASN A 67 -4.21 -13.93 5.45
C ASN A 67 -2.85 -14.08 6.12
N ARG A 68 -2.78 -13.95 7.46
CA ARG A 68 -1.50 -14.08 8.19
C ARG A 68 -1.22 -15.51 8.63
N TYR A 69 -2.28 -16.23 8.96
CA TYR A 69 -2.23 -17.51 9.66
C TYR A 69 -2.96 -18.62 8.91
N GLU A 70 -3.62 -18.25 7.82
CA GLU A 70 -4.23 -19.20 6.91
C GLU A 70 -3.28 -19.35 5.72
N GLU A 71 -3.24 -20.55 5.16
CA GLU A 71 -2.35 -20.90 4.06
C GLU A 71 -2.83 -20.21 2.79
N THR A 72 -4.14 -20.20 2.54
CA THR A 72 -4.73 -19.64 1.32
C THR A 72 -5.04 -18.14 1.41
N HIS A 73 -4.68 -17.43 0.35
CA HIS A 73 -5.12 -16.07 0.07
C HIS A 73 -6.37 -16.12 -0.80
N TRP A 74 -7.54 -16.03 -0.17
CA TRP A 74 -8.84 -16.22 -0.82
C TRP A 74 -9.17 -15.10 -1.80
N ARG A 75 -9.74 -15.45 -2.96
CA ARG A 75 -10.12 -14.46 -3.96
C ARG A 75 -11.24 -13.56 -3.43
N VAL A 76 -11.14 -12.26 -3.73
CA VAL A 76 -12.15 -11.27 -3.34
C VAL A 76 -13.08 -11.02 -4.53
N ASP A 77 -14.30 -11.54 -4.45
CA ASP A 77 -15.29 -11.48 -5.55
C ASP A 77 -16.13 -10.19 -5.57
N VAL A 78 -15.85 -9.25 -4.66
CA VAL A 78 -16.51 -7.94 -4.64
C VAL A 78 -15.61 -6.87 -5.25
N PRO A 79 -16.17 -5.87 -5.97
CA PRO A 79 -15.37 -4.80 -6.55
C PRO A 79 -14.65 -3.97 -5.47
N ILE A 80 -13.32 -3.89 -5.56
CA ILE A 80 -12.52 -2.99 -4.72
C ILE A 80 -12.33 -1.66 -5.43
N THR A 81 -12.79 -0.58 -4.80
CA THR A 81 -12.75 0.76 -5.39
C THR A 81 -11.64 1.64 -4.82
N HIS A 82 -11.24 1.39 -3.57
CA HIS A 82 -10.23 2.17 -2.87
C HIS A 82 -9.34 1.26 -2.01
N TRP A 83 -8.09 1.69 -1.83
CA TRP A 83 -7.13 1.02 -0.95
C TRP A 83 -6.31 2.03 -0.16
N MET A 84 -5.66 1.57 0.89
CA MET A 84 -4.77 2.37 1.73
C MET A 84 -3.62 1.51 2.25
N ALA A 85 -2.41 2.06 2.32
CA ALA A 85 -1.28 1.37 2.95
C ALA A 85 -1.61 0.98 4.41
N LEU A 86 -1.16 -0.20 4.84
CA LEU A 86 -1.37 -0.64 6.21
C LEU A 86 -0.74 0.33 7.23
N PRO A 87 -1.38 0.54 8.39
CA PRO A 87 -0.77 1.31 9.45
C PRO A 87 0.48 0.61 9.97
N LEU A 88 1.48 1.42 10.33
CA LEU A 88 2.68 0.91 10.98
C LEU A 88 2.35 0.33 12.36
N PRO A 89 3.04 -0.74 12.80
CA PRO A 89 2.96 -1.22 14.16
C PRO A 89 3.28 -0.11 15.18
N PHE A 90 2.63 -0.16 16.36
CA PHE A 90 2.73 0.87 17.40
C PHE A 90 4.15 1.15 17.90
N ASN A 91 5.07 0.19 17.72
CA ASN A 91 6.44 0.23 18.22
C ASN A 91 7.47 0.59 17.15
N VAL A 92 7.06 0.95 15.93
CA VAL A 92 7.99 1.41 14.90
C VAL A 92 8.53 2.79 15.26
N LYS A 93 9.84 2.90 15.47
CA LYS A 93 10.54 4.18 15.53
C LYS A 93 10.81 4.65 14.11
N MET A 94 10.16 5.72 13.68
CA MET A 94 10.43 6.34 12.39
C MET A 94 11.81 7.02 12.44
N THR A 95 12.84 6.36 11.94
CA THR A 95 14.14 7.00 11.72
C THR A 95 14.06 7.87 10.47
N GLY A 96 13.92 9.19 10.68
CA GLY A 96 14.16 10.20 9.65
C GLY A 96 12.97 11.08 9.29
N ALA A 97 12.68 12.07 10.15
CA ALA A 97 12.25 13.38 9.67
C ALA A 97 13.36 14.36 10.05
N GLN A 98 14.28 14.63 9.13
CA GLN A 98 15.19 15.75 9.29
C GLN A 98 14.34 17.02 9.12
N GLN A 99 13.94 17.61 10.25
CA GLN A 99 13.31 18.91 10.27
C GLN A 99 14.24 19.87 9.51
N PRO A 100 13.78 20.60 8.47
CA PRO A 100 14.62 21.63 7.88
C PRO A 100 14.96 22.61 8.99
N ALA A 101 16.26 22.86 9.18
CA ALA A 101 16.75 23.79 10.19
C ALA A 101 15.97 25.10 10.06
N ALA A 102 15.30 25.52 11.15
CA ALA A 102 14.66 26.81 11.20
C ALA A 102 15.73 27.87 10.90
N LYS A 103 15.55 28.57 9.78
CA LYS A 103 16.41 29.72 9.43
C LYS A 103 16.26 30.72 10.57
N PRO A 104 17.36 31.16 11.23
CA PRO A 104 17.24 32.13 12.31
C PRO A 104 16.59 33.40 11.76
N PRO A 105 15.74 34.08 12.56
CA PRO A 105 15.10 35.31 12.12
C PRO A 105 16.16 36.33 11.74
N SER A 106 16.01 36.93 10.56
CA SER A 106 16.87 38.01 10.09
C SER A 106 16.81 39.14 11.11
N ALA A 107 17.96 39.54 11.65
CA ALA A 107 18.05 40.64 12.60
C ALA A 107 17.52 41.92 11.92
N VAL A 108 16.40 42.44 12.40
CA VAL A 108 15.93 43.78 12.05
C VAL A 108 16.79 44.76 12.84
N VAL A 109 17.77 45.37 12.18
CA VAL A 109 18.53 46.49 12.73
C VAL A 109 17.61 47.69 12.77
N GLY A 110 16.98 47.93 13.93
CA GLY A 110 16.25 49.18 14.22
C GLY A 110 17.23 50.31 14.55
N PRO A 111 16.93 51.57 14.18
CA PRO A 111 17.87 52.67 14.31
C PRO A 111 18.09 53.04 15.79
N CYS A 112 19.37 53.11 16.15
CA CYS A 112 19.88 53.59 17.42
C CYS A 112 19.40 55.03 17.65
N ARG A 113 18.57 55.26 18.68
CA ARG A 113 18.31 56.62 19.18
C ARG A 113 19.18 56.86 20.41
N LEU A 114 20.22 57.65 20.20
CA LEU A 114 20.93 58.38 21.25
C LEU A 114 19.95 59.36 21.91
N ALA A 115 19.82 59.31 23.23
CA ALA A 115 19.27 60.40 24.01
C ALA A 115 20.21 60.65 25.19
N CYS A 116 20.49 61.93 25.39
CA CYS A 116 21.49 62.54 26.27
C CYS A 116 21.26 62.28 27.76
#